data_AF-A0A1S6ESG8-F1
#
_entry.id   AF-A0A1S6ESG8-F1
#
_cell.length_a   1.000
_cell.length_b   1.000
_cell.length_c   1.000
_cell.angle_alpha   90.00
_cell.angle_beta   90.00
_cell.angle_gamma   90.00
#
_symmetry.space_group_name_H-M   'P 1'
#
loop_
_entity.id
_entity.type
_entity.pdbx_description
1 polymer ?
#
loop_
_entity_poly.entity_id
_entity_poly.type
_entity_poly.pdbx_seq_one_letter_code
_entity_poly.pdbx_strand_id
1 'polypeptide(L)'
;MTEAEIEANALSDPDNPPLTDDELRRGWHGREIRLAREATGLSQAAFAERYGLTLGRLRDLEQGRSYDGAVTAYCMAIGRDPDGVAQAVAHLVDRDRAA
;
A
#
# COMPACT_ATOMS: atom_id res chain seq x y z
N MET A 1 -28.83 25.14 -3.64
CA MET A 1 -28.83 23.68 -3.51
C MET A 1 -28.80 23.36 -2.04
N THR A 2 -29.69 22.51 -1.60
CA THR A 2 -29.73 21.99 -0.22
C THR A 2 -28.78 20.80 -0.08
N GLU A 3 -28.41 20.45 1.16
CA GLU A 3 -27.58 19.26 1.43
C GLU A 3 -28.23 17.98 0.88
N ALA A 4 -29.54 17.84 1.03
CA ALA A 4 -30.31 16.70 0.52
C ALA A 4 -30.29 16.62 -1.01
N GLU A 5 -30.34 17.76 -1.70
CA GLU A 5 -30.19 17.81 -3.16
C GLU A 5 -28.76 17.46 -3.60
N ILE A 6 -27.75 17.86 -2.84
CA ILE A 6 -26.35 17.51 -3.10
C ILE A 6 -26.16 15.99 -2.98
N GLU A 7 -26.64 15.39 -1.88
CA GLU A 7 -26.52 13.96 -1.63
C GLU A 7 -27.29 13.13 -2.67
N ALA A 8 -28.53 13.52 -3.01
CA ALA A 8 -29.32 12.84 -4.02
C ALA A 8 -28.66 12.90 -5.42
N ASN A 9 -28.09 14.04 -5.80
CA ASN A 9 -27.35 14.18 -7.06
C ASN A 9 -26.08 13.31 -7.06
N ALA A 10 -25.33 13.27 -5.96
CA ALA A 10 -24.14 12.42 -5.86
C ALA A 10 -24.48 10.92 -5.97
N LEU A 11 -25.57 10.47 -5.32
CA LEU A 11 -26.02 9.07 -5.36
C LEU A 11 -26.56 8.64 -6.73
N SER A 12 -27.05 9.59 -7.54
CA SER A 12 -27.65 9.30 -8.84
C SER A 12 -26.70 9.52 -10.03
N ASP A 13 -25.50 10.03 -9.79
CA ASP A 13 -24.48 10.27 -10.82
C ASP A 13 -23.86 8.94 -11.31
N PRO A 14 -24.11 8.52 -12.57
CA PRO A 14 -23.56 7.27 -13.10
C PRO A 14 -22.04 7.32 -13.35
N ASP A 15 -21.45 8.51 -13.48
CA ASP A 15 -20.01 8.70 -13.73
C ASP A 15 -19.22 8.81 -12.42
N ASN A 16 -19.90 9.01 -11.28
CA ASN A 16 -19.30 9.09 -9.95
C ASN A 16 -20.08 8.28 -8.90
N PRO A 17 -20.19 6.94 -9.08
CA PRO A 17 -20.89 6.10 -8.12
C PRO A 17 -20.17 6.07 -6.77
N PRO A 18 -20.89 5.90 -5.65
CA PRO A 18 -20.27 5.71 -4.35
C PRO A 18 -19.41 4.44 -4.34
N LEU A 19 -18.26 4.51 -3.66
CA LEU A 19 -17.38 3.35 -3.48
C LEU A 19 -18.06 2.30 -2.59
N THR A 20 -17.85 1.03 -2.94
CA THR A 20 -18.16 -0.09 -2.05
C THR A 20 -17.24 -0.11 -0.83
N ASP A 21 -17.66 -0.75 0.26
CA ASP A 21 -16.84 -0.91 1.47
C ASP A 21 -15.48 -1.56 1.17
N ASP A 22 -15.46 -2.50 0.21
CA ASP A 22 -14.24 -3.18 -0.20
C ASP A 22 -13.30 -2.25 -0.97
N GLU A 23 -13.82 -1.42 -1.87
CA GLU A 23 -13.03 -0.40 -2.58
C GLU A 23 -12.45 0.62 -1.60
N LEU A 24 -13.25 1.09 -0.66
CA LEU A 24 -12.82 2.02 0.37
C LEU A 24 -11.70 1.40 1.23
N ARG A 25 -11.85 0.14 1.64
CA ARG A 25 -10.85 -0.59 2.43
C ARG A 25 -9.54 -0.76 1.68
N ARG A 26 -9.59 -1.11 0.38
CA ARG A 26 -8.38 -1.22 -0.46
C ARG A 26 -7.68 0.13 -0.61
N GLY A 27 -8.43 1.20 -0.85
CA GLY A 27 -7.89 2.56 -0.93
C GLY A 27 -7.20 3.00 0.37
N TRP A 28 -7.83 2.71 1.52
CA TRP A 28 -7.27 3.00 2.82
C TRP A 28 -5.94 2.26 3.06
N HIS A 29 -5.91 0.94 2.85
CA HIS A 29 -4.68 0.16 2.99
C HIS A 29 -3.58 0.56 2.00
N GLY A 30 -3.94 0.89 0.75
CA GLY A 30 -2.99 1.38 -0.23
C GLY A 30 -2.34 2.70 0.20
N ARG A 31 -3.11 3.60 0.81
CA ARG A 31 -2.58 4.83 1.42
C ARG A 31 -1.63 4.54 2.58
N GLU A 32 -1.98 3.62 3.49
CA GLU A 32 -1.13 3.26 4.62
C GLU A 32 0.22 2.68 4.17
N ILE A 33 0.22 1.79 3.16
CA ILE A 33 1.45 1.26 2.55
C ILE A 33 2.31 2.38 1.98
N ARG A 34 1.70 3.33 1.24
CA ARG A 34 2.41 4.47 0.67
C ARG A 34 3.06 5.32 1.76
N LEU A 35 2.34 5.62 2.84
CA LEU A 35 2.87 6.40 3.96
C LEU A 35 4.01 5.69 4.68
N ALA A 36 3.89 4.38 4.90
CA ALA A 36 4.96 3.59 5.50
C ALA A 36 6.23 3.60 4.65
N ARG A 37 6.09 3.54 3.31
CA ARG A 37 7.23 3.74 2.40
C ARG A 37 7.80 5.15 2.51
N GLU A 38 6.97 6.17 2.42
CA GLU A 38 7.42 7.57 2.43
C GLU A 38 8.17 7.93 3.71
N ALA A 39 7.80 7.33 4.85
CA ALA A 39 8.54 7.47 6.11
C ALA A 39 10.00 6.99 6.03
N THR A 40 10.35 6.11 5.08
CA THR A 40 11.73 5.66 4.85
C THR A 40 12.56 6.62 4.00
N GLY A 41 11.95 7.62 3.37
CA GLY A 41 12.60 8.51 2.40
C GLY A 41 12.95 7.87 1.06
N LEU A 42 12.54 6.62 0.83
CA LEU A 42 12.85 5.89 -0.40
C LEU A 42 11.81 6.14 -1.51
N SER A 43 12.29 6.15 -2.75
CA SER A 43 11.42 6.05 -3.91
C SER A 43 10.69 4.70 -3.93
N GLN A 44 9.61 4.60 -4.70
CA GLN A 44 8.86 3.35 -4.85
C GLN A 44 9.75 2.20 -5.35
N ALA A 45 10.64 2.46 -6.31
CA ALA A 45 11.56 1.46 -6.84
C ALA A 45 12.63 1.04 -5.80
N ALA A 46 13.25 1.99 -5.12
CA ALA A 46 14.27 1.70 -4.11
C ALA A 46 13.69 0.95 -2.90
N PHE A 47 12.46 1.27 -2.49
CA PHE A 47 11.78 0.53 -1.44
C PHE A 47 11.49 -0.91 -1.87
N ALA A 48 10.97 -1.10 -3.08
CA ALA A 48 10.68 -2.42 -3.62
C ALA A 48 11.95 -3.30 -3.65
N GLU A 49 13.05 -2.76 -4.18
CA GLU A 49 14.34 -3.43 -4.22
C GLU A 49 14.87 -3.76 -2.82
N ARG A 50 14.92 -2.77 -1.92
CA ARG A 50 15.48 -2.94 -0.57
C ARG A 50 14.76 -3.99 0.26
N TYR A 51 13.45 -4.14 0.08
CA TYR A 51 12.60 -4.99 0.91
C TYR A 51 12.05 -6.22 0.18
N GLY A 52 12.57 -6.56 -1.00
CA GLY A 52 12.22 -7.79 -1.72
C GLY A 52 10.80 -7.83 -2.29
N LEU A 53 10.24 -6.68 -2.65
CA LEU A 53 8.95 -6.58 -3.34
C LEU A 53 9.17 -6.34 -4.83
N THR A 54 8.25 -6.81 -5.68
CA THR A 54 8.25 -6.36 -7.08
C THR A 54 7.64 -4.97 -7.16
N LEU A 55 8.23 -4.09 -7.98
CA LEU A 55 7.73 -2.73 -8.17
C LEU A 55 6.27 -2.70 -8.66
N GLY A 56 5.90 -3.64 -9.53
CA GLY A 56 4.52 -3.79 -10.01
C GLY A 56 3.55 -4.09 -8.86
N ARG A 57 3.88 -5.07 -8.01
CA ARG A 57 3.02 -5.43 -6.87
C ARG A 57 2.90 -4.29 -5.87
N LEU A 58 4.00 -3.60 -5.52
CA LEU A 58 3.96 -2.45 -4.64
C LEU A 58 3.07 -1.33 -5.20
N ARG A 59 3.15 -1.07 -6.51
CA ARG A 59 2.32 -0.07 -7.17
C ARG A 59 0.83 -0.41 -7.11
N ASP A 60 0.46 -1.65 -7.40
CA ASP A 60 -0.94 -2.08 -7.38
C ASP A 60 -1.54 -1.98 -5.98
N LEU A 61 -0.75 -2.32 -4.94
CA LEU A 61 -1.15 -2.18 -3.55
C LEU A 61 -1.30 -0.71 -3.15
N GLU A 62 -0.30 0.15 -3.43
CA GLU A 62 -0.37 1.58 -3.08
C GLU A 62 -1.51 2.33 -3.79
N GLN A 63 -1.95 1.83 -4.94
CA GLN A 63 -3.08 2.39 -5.70
C GLN A 63 -4.43 1.76 -5.30
N GLY A 64 -4.47 0.80 -4.37
CA GLY A 64 -5.70 0.10 -3.98
C GLY A 64 -6.29 -0.79 -5.08
N ARG A 65 -5.52 -1.12 -6.13
CA ARG A 65 -5.94 -2.03 -7.21
C ARG A 65 -6.02 -3.47 -6.73
N SER A 66 -5.26 -3.81 -5.68
CA SER A 66 -5.29 -5.11 -5.00
C SER A 66 -5.11 -4.93 -3.49
N TYR A 67 -5.38 -5.99 -2.74
CA TYR A 67 -5.14 -6.05 -1.30
C TYR A 67 -4.45 -7.36 -0.94
N ASP A 68 -3.49 -7.26 -0.02
CA ASP A 68 -2.81 -8.39 0.58
C ASP A 68 -2.48 -8.03 2.03
N GLY A 69 -3.16 -8.66 2.98
CA GLY A 69 -2.99 -8.37 4.40
C GLY A 69 -1.57 -8.65 4.93
N ALA A 70 -0.87 -9.65 4.37
CA ALA A 70 0.49 -9.96 4.79
C ALA A 70 1.47 -8.88 4.31
N VAL A 71 1.34 -8.45 3.04
CA VAL A 71 2.18 -7.37 2.51
C VAL A 71 1.85 -6.03 3.17
N THR A 72 0.58 -5.76 3.48
CA THR A 72 0.20 -4.58 4.27
C THR A 72 0.91 -4.60 5.63
N ALA A 73 0.78 -5.67 6.41
CA ALA A 73 1.42 -5.78 7.72
C ALA A 73 2.95 -5.64 7.63
N TYR A 74 3.57 -6.25 6.60
CA TYR A 74 4.99 -6.14 6.34
C TYR A 74 5.43 -4.69 6.06
N CYS A 75 4.74 -3.97 5.17
CA CYS A 75 5.03 -2.56 4.90
C CYS A 75 4.86 -1.69 6.15
N MET A 76 3.84 -1.93 6.98
CA MET A 76 3.67 -1.21 8.24
C MET A 76 4.81 -1.49 9.23
N ALA A 77 5.31 -2.73 9.28
CA ALA A 77 6.48 -3.06 10.10
C ALA A 77 7.74 -2.33 9.60
N ILE A 78 7.95 -2.26 8.28
CA ILE A 78 9.05 -1.48 7.68
C ILE A 78 8.95 -0.01 8.06
N GLY A 79 7.76 0.59 7.99
CA GLY A 79 7.56 1.99 8.38
C GLY A 79 7.91 2.27 9.85
N ARG A 80 7.85 1.24 10.72
CA ARG A 80 8.16 1.36 12.16
C ARG A 80 9.64 1.13 12.48
N ASP A 81 10.28 0.20 11.79
CA ASP A 81 11.69 -0.18 11.96
C ASP A 81 12.34 -0.53 10.60
N PRO A 82 12.68 0.47 9.78
CA PRO A 82 13.18 0.24 8.44
C PRO A 82 14.54 -0.47 8.44
N ASP A 83 15.43 -0.12 9.36
CA ASP A 83 16.77 -0.69 9.41
C ASP A 83 16.76 -2.13 9.93
N GLY A 84 15.98 -2.45 10.97
CA GLY A 84 15.85 -3.81 11.47
C GLY A 84 15.25 -4.76 10.43
N VAL A 85 14.21 -4.32 9.72
CA VAL A 85 13.63 -5.14 8.64
C VAL A 85 14.61 -5.30 7.48
N ALA A 86 15.33 -4.25 7.08
CA ALA A 86 16.33 -4.35 6.01
C ALA A 86 17.46 -5.35 6.37
N GLN A 87 17.93 -5.35 7.62
CA GLN A 87 18.90 -6.33 8.11
C GLN A 87 18.35 -7.75 8.02
N ALA A 88 17.11 -7.98 8.48
CA ALA A 88 16.46 -9.28 8.41
C ALA A 88 16.34 -9.79 6.95
N VAL A 89 15.96 -8.92 6.01
CA VAL A 89 15.86 -9.26 4.58
C VAL A 89 17.23 -9.62 4.00
N ALA A 90 18.27 -8.83 4.30
CA ALA A 90 19.63 -9.11 3.82
C ALA A 90 20.13 -10.48 4.30
N HIS A 91 19.89 -10.83 5.56
CA HIS A 91 20.25 -12.14 6.10
C HIS A 91 19.54 -13.33 5.42
N LEU A 92 18.31 -13.14 4.93
CA LEU A 92 17.61 -14.18 4.16
C LEU A 92 18.30 -14.42 2.81
N VAL A 93 18.64 -13.34 2.10
CA VAL A 93 19.33 -13.41 0.80
C VAL A 93 20.69 -14.09 0.92
N ASP A 94 21.45 -13.77 1.97
CA ASP A 94 22.77 -14.37 2.19
C ASP A 94 22.68 -15.87 2.50
N ARG A 95 21.65 -16.30 3.25
CA ARG A 95 21.39 -17.73 3.51
C ARG A 95 21.09 -18.50 2.23
N ASP A 96 20.27 -17.95 1.35
CA ASP A 96 19.88 -18.59 0.10
C ASP A 96 21.07 -18.75 -0.87
N ARG A 97 22.05 -17.84 -0.82
CA ARG A 97 23.28 -17.91 -1.62
C ARG A 97 24.30 -18.92 -1.11
N ALA A 98 24.22 -19.30 0.17
CA ALA A 98 25.17 -20.21 0.81
C ALA A 98 24.73 -21.69 0.73
N ALA A 99 23.51 -21.96 0.27
CA ALA A 99 22.92 -23.28 0.08
C ALA A 99 23.11 -23.79 -1.35
#